data_AF-A0A3N5QLH2-F1
#
_entry.id   AF-A0A3N5QLH2-F1
#
_cell.length_a   1.000
_cell.length_b   1.000
_cell.length_c   1.000
_cell.angle_alpha   90.00
_cell.angle_beta   90.00
_cell.angle_gamma   90.00
#
_symmetry.space_group_name_H-M   'P 1'
#
loop_
_entity.id
_entity.type
_entity.pdbx_description
1 polymer ?
#
loop_
_entity_poly.entity_id
_entity_poly.type
_entity_poly.pdbx_seq_one_letter_code
_entity_poly.pdbx_strand_id
1 'polypeptide(L)'
;MARKWEIEGLNNHKEFCDSAKIILSERINHLTYTIRKFFETESIENLHQVRIALRRVRYNMELFISCFDKKKFLIFYKQVEFLQDFSGKIRDLDVLTQNLNLLKEKNIRISKNIYRTIGEERNTFNGNLKLELMKFIHSKSLSNFQKLLS
;
A
#
# COMPACT_ATOMS: atom_id res chain seq x y z
N MET A 1 -11.53 13.87 4.45
CA MET A 1 -10.61 13.27 3.45
C MET A 1 -9.89 14.41 2.74
N ALA A 2 -8.56 14.51 2.83
CA ALA A 2 -7.80 15.49 2.05
C ALA A 2 -8.04 15.27 0.55
N ARG A 3 -8.29 16.35 -0.20
CA ARG A 3 -8.61 16.30 -1.64
C ARG A 3 -7.45 15.65 -2.40
N LYS A 4 -7.81 14.85 -3.41
CA LYS A 4 -6.93 13.89 -4.11
C LYS A 4 -5.65 14.51 -4.70
N TRP A 5 -5.62 15.83 -4.93
CA TRP A 5 -4.54 16.58 -5.57
C TRP A 5 -4.15 17.90 -4.88
N GLU A 6 -4.59 18.14 -3.65
CA GLU A 6 -4.08 19.29 -2.87
C GLU A 6 -2.75 18.87 -2.25
N ILE A 7 -1.66 19.17 -2.94
CA ILE A 7 -0.29 19.00 -2.44
C ILE A 7 0.30 20.40 -2.33
N GLU A 8 0.65 20.81 -1.10
CA GLU A 8 1.26 22.12 -0.85
C GLU A 8 2.56 22.25 -1.66
N GLY A 9 2.73 23.38 -2.35
CA GLY A 9 3.93 23.68 -3.13
C GLY A 9 3.89 23.29 -4.62
N LEU A 10 2.79 22.70 -5.12
CA LEU A 10 2.52 22.66 -6.56
C LEU A 10 2.00 24.03 -7.03
N ASN A 11 2.71 24.66 -7.97
CA ASN A 11 2.32 25.93 -8.58
C ASN A 11 2.38 25.81 -10.11
N ASN A 12 1.72 26.73 -10.83
CA ASN A 12 1.57 26.66 -12.30
C ASN A 12 2.87 26.91 -13.08
N HIS A 13 4.00 27.11 -12.41
CA HIS A 13 5.29 27.44 -13.03
C HIS A 13 6.35 26.34 -12.88
N LYS A 14 6.04 25.24 -12.18
CA LYS A 14 6.98 24.12 -12.01
C LYS A 14 6.94 23.20 -13.22
N GLU A 15 8.12 22.76 -13.65
CA GLU A 15 8.23 21.73 -14.66
C GLU A 15 7.68 20.38 -14.14
N PHE A 16 7.32 19.50 -15.07
CA PHE A 16 6.74 18.19 -14.77
C PHE A 16 7.62 17.37 -13.80
N CYS A 17 8.94 17.38 -14.02
CA CYS A 17 9.88 16.61 -13.19
C CYS A 17 10.18 17.27 -11.83
N ASP A 18 10.07 18.59 -11.71
CA ASP A 18 10.16 19.26 -10.41
C ASP A 18 8.94 18.96 -9.54
N SER A 19 7.77 18.92 -10.18
CA SER A 19 6.52 18.52 -9.53
C SER A 19 6.57 17.07 -9.04
N ALA A 20 7.27 16.19 -9.76
CA ALA A 20 7.41 14.78 -9.41
C ALA A 20 8.03 14.57 -8.03
N LYS A 21 9.10 15.32 -7.69
CA LYS A 21 9.79 15.20 -6.40
C LYS A 21 8.87 15.53 -5.23
N ILE A 22 8.14 16.63 -5.36
CA ILE A 22 7.20 17.13 -4.34
C ILE A 22 6.08 16.11 -4.13
N ILE A 23 5.48 15.65 -5.23
CA ILE A 23 4.35 14.71 -5.16
C ILE A 23 4.79 13.38 -4.54
N LEU A 24 5.89 12.79 -5.01
CA LEU A 24 6.37 11.52 -4.50
C LEU A 24 6.80 11.62 -3.03
N SER A 25 7.45 12.72 -2.63
CA SER A 25 7.82 12.95 -1.22
C SER A 25 6.59 12.95 -0.32
N GLU A 26 5.56 13.73 -0.70
CA GLU A 26 4.30 13.80 0.05
C GLU A 26 3.60 12.43 0.12
N ARG A 27 3.55 11.70 -0.99
CA ARG A 27 2.91 10.36 -1.00
C ARG A 27 3.66 9.34 -0.15
N ILE A 28 4.99 9.38 -0.15
CA ILE A 28 5.82 8.48 0.66
C ILE A 28 5.73 8.83 2.15
N ASN A 29 5.68 10.12 2.49
CA ASN A 29 5.47 10.57 3.86
C ASN A 29 4.10 10.11 4.37
N HIS A 30 3.04 10.29 3.57
CA HIS A 30 1.71 9.79 3.90
C HIS A 30 1.68 8.25 4.02
N LEU A 31 2.35 7.52 3.13
CA LEU A 31 2.48 6.06 3.24
C LEU A 31 3.14 5.67 4.58
N THR A 32 4.27 6.26 4.90
CA THR A 32 5.00 5.98 6.15
C THR A 32 4.15 6.30 7.37
N TYR A 33 3.41 7.42 7.35
CA TYR A 33 2.45 7.77 8.40
C TYR A 33 1.35 6.71 8.55
N THR A 34 0.71 6.30 7.46
CA THR A 34 -0.36 5.28 7.51
C THR A 34 0.13 3.94 8.02
N ILE A 35 1.36 3.53 7.67
CA ILE A 35 1.94 2.28 8.19
C ILE A 35 2.20 2.39 9.69
N ARG A 36 2.75 3.51 10.18
CA ARG A 36 2.95 3.73 11.62
C ARG A 36 1.62 3.67 12.38
N LYS A 37 0.60 4.36 11.88
CA LYS A 37 -0.76 4.34 12.45
C LYS A 37 -1.37 2.93 12.47
N PHE A 38 -1.09 2.10 11.46
CA PHE A 38 -1.50 0.70 11.45
C PHE A 38 -0.84 -0.11 12.57
N PHE A 39 0.45 0.13 12.88
CA PHE A 39 1.12 -0.53 14.00
C PHE A 39 0.68 0.00 15.37
N GLU A 40 0.25 1.25 15.47
CA GLU A 40 -0.38 1.79 16.70
C GLU A 40 -1.75 1.17 16.95
N THR A 41 -2.52 0.90 15.90
CA THR A 41 -3.84 0.30 16.00
C THR A 41 -4.10 -0.60 14.80
N GLU A 42 -4.03 -1.92 15.01
CA GLU A 42 -4.14 -2.92 13.97
C GLU A 42 -5.60 -3.18 13.51
N SER A 43 -6.24 -2.14 12.98
CA SER A 43 -7.62 -2.19 12.48
C SER A 43 -7.69 -2.46 10.97
N ILE A 44 -8.82 -3.02 10.52
CA ILE A 44 -9.12 -3.19 9.09
C ILE A 44 -9.08 -1.85 8.36
N GLU A 45 -9.56 -0.78 9.01
CA GLU A 45 -9.56 0.57 8.44
C GLU A 45 -8.14 1.12 8.26
N ASN A 46 -7.26 0.98 9.25
CA ASN A 46 -5.87 1.43 9.11
C ASN A 46 -5.14 0.63 8.03
N LEU A 47 -5.39 -0.69 7.94
CA LEU A 47 -4.86 -1.50 6.84
C LEU A 47 -5.41 -1.05 5.48
N HIS A 48 -6.69 -0.67 5.41
CA HIS A 48 -7.28 -0.10 4.20
C HIS A 48 -6.60 1.23 3.80
N GLN A 49 -6.29 2.11 4.75
CA GLN A 49 -5.54 3.35 4.49
C GLN A 49 -4.13 3.07 3.97
N VAL A 50 -3.42 2.06 4.50
CA VAL A 50 -2.11 1.62 3.97
C VAL A 50 -2.25 1.19 2.51
N ARG A 51 -3.26 0.40 2.16
CA ARG A 51 -3.52 -0.03 0.77
C ARG A 51 -3.76 1.17 -0.17
N ILE A 52 -4.56 2.14 0.28
CA ILE A 52 -4.80 3.37 -0.48
C ILE A 52 -3.49 4.13 -0.71
N ALA A 53 -2.66 4.26 0.33
CA ALA A 53 -1.39 4.96 0.26
C ALA A 53 -0.40 4.26 -0.69
N LEU A 54 -0.26 2.93 -0.59
CA LEU A 54 0.57 2.12 -1.50
C LEU A 54 0.16 2.33 -2.96
N ARG A 55 -1.14 2.21 -3.26
CA ARG A 55 -1.66 2.43 -4.62
C ARG A 55 -1.37 3.83 -5.14
N ARG A 56 -1.50 4.85 -4.28
CA ARG A 56 -1.18 6.24 -4.65
C ARG A 56 0.30 6.41 -4.94
N VAL A 57 1.19 5.84 -4.13
CA VAL A 57 2.64 5.88 -4.39
C VAL A 57 2.93 5.20 -5.73
N ARG A 58 2.46 3.97 -5.95
CA ARG A 58 2.69 3.20 -7.18
C ARG A 58 2.28 3.98 -8.43
N TYR A 59 1.04 4.49 -8.49
CA TYR A 59 0.57 5.20 -9.68
C TYR A 59 1.32 6.50 -9.95
N ASN A 60 1.72 7.23 -8.91
CA ASN A 60 2.57 8.41 -9.09
C ASN A 60 3.98 8.00 -9.53
N MET A 61 4.49 6.87 -9.06
CA MET A 61 5.78 6.36 -9.53
C MET A 61 5.72 5.97 -11.02
N GLU A 62 4.68 5.28 -11.45
CA GLU A 62 4.47 4.95 -12.87
C GLU A 62 4.37 6.21 -13.73
N LEU A 63 3.69 7.25 -13.24
CA LEU A 63 3.56 8.54 -13.93
C LEU A 63 4.90 9.27 -14.09
N PHE A 64 5.76 9.24 -13.07
CA PHE A 64 6.99 10.03 -13.03
C PHE A 64 8.27 9.25 -13.36
N ILE A 65 8.16 8.01 -13.84
CA ILE A 65 9.32 7.15 -14.12
C ILE A 65 10.35 7.77 -15.07
N SER A 66 9.91 8.63 -16.00
CA SER A 66 10.79 9.33 -16.95
C SER A 66 11.62 10.45 -16.33
N CYS A 67 11.28 10.90 -15.12
CA CYS A 67 11.95 12.01 -14.44
C CYS A 67 13.13 11.59 -13.55
N PHE A 68 13.39 10.29 -13.41
CA PHE A 68 14.40 9.76 -12.49
C PHE A 68 15.32 8.74 -13.16
N ASP A 69 16.49 8.52 -12.57
CA ASP A 69 17.36 7.41 -12.96
C ASP A 69 16.63 6.06 -12.78
N LYS A 70 16.50 5.32 -13.88
CA LYS A 70 15.72 4.08 -13.93
C LYS A 70 16.18 3.05 -12.92
N LYS A 71 17.49 2.91 -12.67
CA LYS A 71 18.01 1.85 -11.80
C LYS A 71 17.56 2.06 -10.36
N LYS A 72 17.79 3.25 -9.80
CA LYS A 72 17.40 3.56 -8.41
C LYS A 72 15.89 3.58 -8.25
N PHE A 73 15.19 4.12 -9.23
CA PHE A 73 13.74 4.22 -9.22
C PHE A 73 13.05 2.85 -9.21
N LEU A 74 13.52 1.94 -10.07
CA LEU A 74 12.91 0.61 -10.22
C LEU A 74 13.12 -0.28 -8.99
N ILE A 75 14.23 -0.12 -8.26
CA ILE A 75 14.46 -0.86 -7.00
C ILE A 75 13.38 -0.51 -5.97
N PHE A 76 13.10 0.77 -5.77
CA PHE A 76 12.06 1.20 -4.83
C PHE A 76 10.66 0.86 -5.35
N TYR A 77 10.41 1.03 -6.65
CA TYR A 77 9.13 0.67 -7.28
C TYR A 77 8.76 -0.79 -7.01
N LYS A 78 9.70 -1.73 -7.20
CA LYS A 78 9.46 -3.16 -6.97
C LYS A 78 9.07 -3.48 -5.53
N GLN A 79 9.59 -2.73 -4.55
CA GLN A 79 9.20 -2.91 -3.15
C GLN A 79 7.77 -2.43 -2.91
N VAL A 80 7.40 -1.28 -3.47
CA VAL A 80 6.02 -0.75 -3.37
C VAL A 80 5.03 -1.68 -4.07
N GLU A 81 5.38 -2.17 -5.26
CA GLU A 81 4.59 -3.14 -6.03
C GLU A 81 4.38 -4.43 -5.22
N PHE A 82 5.45 -5.01 -4.68
CA PHE A 82 5.36 -6.21 -3.85
C PHE A 82 4.42 -6.01 -2.65
N LEU A 83 4.56 -4.90 -1.91
CA LEU A 83 3.69 -4.61 -0.76
C LEU A 83 2.24 -4.42 -1.17
N GLN A 84 1.99 -3.72 -2.27
CA GLN A 84 0.64 -3.51 -2.79
C GLN A 84 -0.01 -4.85 -3.14
N ASP A 85 0.66 -5.68 -3.94
CA ASP A 85 0.14 -6.97 -4.39
C ASP A 85 -0.09 -7.92 -3.20
N PHE A 86 0.85 -7.93 -2.26
CA PHE A 86 0.74 -8.72 -1.03
C PHE A 86 -0.45 -8.29 -0.17
N SER A 87 -0.67 -6.98 -0.02
CA SER A 87 -1.83 -6.43 0.69
C SER A 87 -3.17 -6.74 -0.02
N GLY A 88 -3.13 -6.90 -1.35
CA GLY A 88 -4.26 -7.29 -2.20
C GLY A 88 -4.74 -8.70 -1.89
N LYS A 89 -3.83 -9.68 -1.74
CA LYS A 89 -4.16 -11.07 -1.39
C LYS A 89 -4.99 -11.18 -0.10
N ILE A 90 -4.66 -10.37 0.91
CA ILE A 90 -5.44 -10.33 2.16
C ILE A 90 -6.86 -9.82 1.90
N ARG A 91 -7.01 -8.80 1.05
CA ARG A 91 -8.32 -8.26 0.69
C ARG A 91 -9.14 -9.29 -0.08
N ASP A 92 -8.51 -10.08 -0.95
CA ASP A 92 -9.18 -11.14 -1.70
C ASP A 92 -9.77 -12.21 -0.77
N LEU A 93 -9.02 -12.60 0.28
CA LEU A 93 -9.52 -13.49 1.32
C LEU A 93 -10.67 -12.87 2.14
N ASP A 94 -10.60 -11.57 2.42
CA ASP A 94 -11.70 -10.85 3.07
C ASP A 94 -12.96 -10.84 2.17
N VAL A 95 -12.82 -10.60 0.86
CA VAL A 95 -13.93 -10.67 -0.13
C VAL A 95 -14.49 -12.10 -0.20
N LEU A 96 -13.62 -13.10 -0.24
CA LEU A 96 -14.03 -14.50 -0.29
C LEU A 96 -14.87 -14.88 0.94
N THR A 97 -14.45 -14.44 2.12
CA THR A 97 -15.20 -14.63 3.37
C THR A 97 -16.57 -13.94 3.32
N GLN A 98 -16.63 -12.71 2.80
CA GLN A 98 -17.89 -11.99 2.60
C GLN A 98 -18.84 -12.75 1.66
N ASN A 99 -18.33 -13.27 0.54
CA ASN A 99 -19.12 -14.03 -0.42
C ASN A 99 -19.66 -15.33 0.18
N LEU A 100 -18.85 -16.05 0.97
CA LEU A 100 -19.31 -17.25 1.68
C LEU A 100 -20.43 -16.94 2.69
N ASN A 101 -20.37 -15.80 3.37
CA ASN A 101 -21.43 -15.38 4.28
C ASN A 101 -22.75 -15.13 3.53
N LEU A 102 -22.71 -14.48 2.36
CA LEU A 102 -23.89 -14.27 1.51
C LEU A 102 -24.50 -15.59 1.01
N LEU A 103 -23.67 -16.59 0.69
CA LEU A 103 -24.16 -17.92 0.31
C LEU A 103 -24.83 -18.64 1.47
N LYS A 104 -24.29 -18.48 2.70
CA LYS A 104 -24.91 -19.02 3.92
C LYS A 104 -26.28 -18.39 4.19
N GLU A 105 -26.43 -17.08 3.96
CA GLU A 105 -27.72 -16.37 4.05
C GLU A 105 -28.76 -16.93 3.05
N LYS A 106 -28.31 -17.44 1.91
CA LYS A 106 -29.15 -18.16 0.93
C LYS A 106 -29.40 -19.63 1.28
N ASN A 107 -29.16 -20.06 2.53
CA ASN A 107 -29.31 -21.43 3.02
C ASN A 107 -28.43 -22.49 2.33
N ILE A 108 -27.35 -22.07 1.65
CA ILE A 108 -26.38 -23.01 1.09
C ILE A 108 -25.50 -23.54 2.24
N ARG A 109 -25.40 -24.87 2.35
CA ARG A 109 -24.55 -25.52 3.36
C ARG A 109 -23.08 -25.41 2.95
N ILE A 110 -22.30 -24.68 3.74
CA ILE A 110 -20.86 -24.52 3.55
C ILE A 110 -20.15 -25.28 4.67
N SER A 111 -19.15 -26.09 4.30
CA SER A 111 -18.35 -26.82 5.28
C SER A 111 -17.58 -25.87 6.19
N LYS A 112 -17.59 -26.15 7.51
CA LYS A 112 -16.79 -25.38 8.50
C LYS A 112 -15.30 -25.37 8.17
N ASN A 113 -14.79 -26.40 7.48
CA ASN A 113 -13.39 -26.44 7.06
C ASN A 113 -13.03 -25.31 6.10
N ILE A 114 -13.95 -24.88 5.23
CA ILE A 114 -13.69 -23.79 4.27
C ILE A 114 -13.43 -22.47 5.01
N TYR A 115 -14.30 -22.14 5.98
CA TYR A 115 -14.11 -20.94 6.82
C TYR A 115 -12.81 -20.99 7.61
N ARG A 116 -12.44 -22.18 8.12
CA ARG A 116 -11.20 -22.38 8.87
C ARG A 116 -9.98 -22.15 8.00
N THR A 117 -9.90 -22.78 6.82
CA THR A 117 -8.78 -22.62 5.89
C THR A 117 -8.59 -21.16 5.48
N ILE A 118 -9.67 -20.45 5.14
CA ILE A 118 -9.59 -19.03 4.75
C ILE A 118 -9.11 -18.16 5.93
N GLY A 119 -9.59 -18.43 7.14
CA GLY A 119 -9.14 -17.74 8.34
C GLY A 119 -7.66 -17.98 8.66
N GLU A 120 -7.20 -19.22 8.54
CA GLU A 120 -5.79 -19.61 8.73
C GLU A 120 -4.88 -18.93 7.70
N GLU A 121 -5.23 -18.98 6.41
CA GLU A 121 -4.48 -18.29 5.36
C GLU A 121 -4.43 -16.77 5.58
N ARG A 122 -5.58 -16.15 5.89
CA ARG A 122 -5.67 -14.71 6.15
C ARG A 122 -4.75 -14.31 7.31
N ASN A 123 -4.72 -15.09 8.39
CA ASN A 123 -3.86 -14.81 9.54
C ASN A 123 -2.39 -14.92 9.20
N THR A 124 -1.99 -15.95 8.43
CA THR A 124 -0.62 -16.10 7.93
C THR A 124 -0.21 -14.93 7.04
N PHE A 125 -1.05 -14.55 6.08
CA PHE A 125 -0.77 -13.39 5.22
C PHE A 125 -0.70 -12.09 6.03
N ASN A 126 -1.58 -11.89 7.01
CA ASN A 126 -1.54 -10.70 7.86
C ASN A 126 -0.24 -10.61 8.68
N GLY A 127 0.21 -11.73 9.26
CA GLY A 127 1.50 -11.80 9.95
C GLY A 127 2.68 -11.47 9.04
N ASN A 128 2.70 -12.04 7.85
CA ASN A 128 3.72 -11.76 6.84
C ASN A 128 3.69 -10.29 6.37
N LEU A 129 2.50 -9.71 6.18
CA LEU A 129 2.36 -8.32 5.76
C LEU A 129 2.99 -7.39 6.80
N LYS A 130 2.72 -7.63 8.09
CA LYS A 130 3.34 -6.84 9.17
C LYS A 130 4.86 -6.89 9.10
N LEU A 131 5.42 -8.07 8.90
CA LEU A 131 6.86 -8.24 8.77
C LEU A 131 7.41 -7.44 7.59
N GLU A 132 6.76 -7.52 6.44
CA GLU A 132 7.19 -6.81 5.21
C GLU A 132 7.02 -5.29 5.33
N LEU A 133 5.94 -4.80 5.95
CA LEU A 133 5.74 -3.38 6.24
C LEU A 133 6.81 -2.85 7.22
N MET A 134 7.17 -3.64 8.22
CA MET A 134 8.23 -3.29 9.17
C MET A 134 9.59 -3.24 8.48
N LYS A 135 9.92 -4.24 7.64
CA LYS A 135 11.14 -4.23 6.82
C LYS A 135 11.19 -3.02 5.89
N PHE A 136 10.06 -2.66 5.29
CA PHE A 136 9.97 -1.52 4.37
C PHE A 136 10.30 -0.19 5.04
N ILE A 137 9.72 0.09 6.22
CA ILE A 137 9.99 1.34 6.97
C ILE A 137 11.48 1.48 7.31
N HIS A 138 12.15 0.37 7.64
CA HIS A 138 13.56 0.36 8.01
C HIS A 138 14.49 0.09 6.81
N SER A 139 13.96 0.03 5.59
CA SER A 139 14.74 -0.35 4.43
C SER A 139 15.69 0.77 4.01
N LYS A 140 16.92 0.39 3.61
CA LYS A 140 17.85 1.32 2.94
C LYS A 140 17.27 1.88 1.64
N SER A 141 16.38 1.12 0.98
CA SER A 141 15.73 1.55 -0.25
C SER A 141 14.83 2.78 -0.04
N LEU A 142 14.02 2.80 1.03
CA LEU A 142 13.20 3.95 1.38
C LEU A 142 14.07 5.18 1.67
N SER A 143 15.09 5.05 2.51
CA SER A 143 16.01 6.14 2.83
C SER A 143 16.73 6.67 1.59
N ASN A 144 17.22 5.78 0.72
CA ASN A 144 17.89 6.16 -0.52
C ASN A 144 16.94 6.86 -1.50
N PHE A 145 15.68 6.44 -1.58
CA PHE A 145 14.70 7.08 -2.43
C PHE A 145 14.29 8.45 -1.89
N GLN A 146 14.11 8.61 -0.58
CA GLN A 146 13.86 9.93 0.03
C GLN A 146 15.02 10.91 -0.24
N LYS A 147 16.27 10.44 -0.20
CA LYS A 147 17.45 11.24 -0.60
C LYS A 147 17.47 11.61 -2.08
N LEU A 148 16.87 10.80 -2.95
CA LEU A 148 16.74 11.10 -4.39
C LEU A 148 15.69 12.20 -4.65
N LEU A 149 14.72 12.34 -3.75
CA LEU A 149 13.64 13.33 -3.82
C LEU A 149 13.99 14.66 -3.13
N SER A 150 15.00 14.66 -2.26
CA SER A 150 15.58 15.86 -1.64
C SER A 150 16.37 16.65 -2.68
#